data_AF-A0A428SKS9-F1
#
_entry.id   AF-A0A428SKS9-F1
#
_cell.length_a   1.000
_cell.length_b   1.000
_cell.length_c   1.000
_cell.angle_alpha   90.00
_cell.angle_beta   90.00
_cell.angle_gamma   90.00
#
_symmetry.space_group_name_H-M   'P 1'
#
loop_
_entity.id
_entity.type
_entity.pdbx_description
1 polymer ?
#
loop_
_entity_poly.entity_id
_entity_poly.type
_entity_poly.pdbx_seq_one_letter_code
_entity_poly.pdbx_strand_id
1 'polypeptide(L)'
;MEDQVHKPHRKSKDRKEKKEHTGERNPKAFAFARPGKLQRQAARSQDIREKRLHVPLVDRLPDEAPPRLVTIVGPPGVGKTTLLKSLVRRYAKETITDPQGPITVVTSKKQRLTFVECPNELEAMVDIAKVADIVLLMIDGNYGFEMETMEFLNILAATGMPGNVFGILTHLDLFRKPQALKDAKKRLKKRLWTELYQGAHLFYLSGVMNGRYPDREIHNLSRFLSVMKNPRPLIWRNSHPYSIIDSFRDITHPTKIEEDPKCDRSIVLSGYLRGTNFASQGQRVHVPGLGDFTVSNMEVLPDPCPTPAMEQALAKITGKTGRRRLDEKEKKLHAPMSDRSGLKIEGDAIWITREKGFNFDKDDEKRRARRG
;
A
#
# COMPACT_ATOMS: atom_id res chain seq x y z
N MET A 1 24.19 -87.33 -62.49
CA MET A 1 24.76 -86.04 -62.06
C MET A 1 23.58 -85.11 -61.87
N GLU A 2 23.31 -84.76 -60.61
CA GLU A 2 22.17 -83.93 -60.21
C GLU A 2 22.48 -82.45 -60.42
N ASP A 3 21.54 -81.70 -60.99
CA ASP A 3 21.65 -80.26 -61.21
C ASP A 3 21.65 -79.50 -59.88
N GLN A 4 22.69 -78.69 -59.65
CA GLN A 4 22.77 -77.80 -58.49
C GLN A 4 21.77 -76.63 -58.62
N VAL A 5 20.78 -76.60 -57.73
CA VAL A 5 19.84 -75.47 -57.59
C VAL A 5 20.51 -74.38 -56.74
N HIS A 6 20.88 -73.26 -57.36
CA HIS A 6 21.42 -72.10 -56.64
C HIS A 6 20.34 -71.42 -55.78
N LYS A 7 20.64 -71.21 -54.49
CA LYS A 7 19.77 -70.45 -53.57
C LYS A 7 19.76 -68.95 -53.93
N PRO A 8 18.60 -68.28 -53.93
CA PRO A 8 18.52 -66.86 -54.26
C PRO A 8 19.15 -65.99 -53.16
N HIS A 9 19.89 -64.95 -53.58
CA HIS A 9 20.48 -63.97 -52.67
C HIS A 9 19.40 -63.11 -51.98
N ARG A 10 19.63 -62.77 -50.70
CA ARG A 10 18.75 -61.93 -49.89
C ARG A 10 18.56 -60.56 -50.57
N LYS A 11 17.30 -60.16 -50.84
CA LYS A 11 16.97 -58.82 -51.37
C LYS A 11 17.68 -57.75 -50.54
N SER A 12 18.30 -56.79 -51.22
CA SER A 12 18.92 -55.62 -50.59
C SER A 12 17.92 -54.97 -49.65
N LYS A 13 18.32 -54.69 -48.40
CA LYS A 13 17.51 -53.91 -47.45
C LYS A 13 16.99 -52.67 -48.17
N ASP A 14 15.67 -52.51 -48.24
CA ASP A 14 15.08 -51.25 -48.68
C ASP A 14 15.73 -50.13 -47.86
N ARG A 15 16.37 -49.20 -48.57
CA ARG A 15 16.92 -48.00 -47.94
C ARG A 15 15.73 -47.34 -47.26
N LYS A 16 15.70 -47.34 -45.92
CA LYS A 16 14.75 -46.52 -45.14
C LYS A 16 14.67 -45.16 -45.82
N GLU A 17 13.51 -44.86 -46.39
CA GLU A 17 13.28 -43.65 -47.16
C GLU A 17 13.84 -42.47 -46.36
N LYS A 18 14.81 -41.77 -46.95
CA LYS A 18 15.25 -40.49 -46.41
C LYS A 18 14.01 -39.62 -46.52
N LYS A 19 13.37 -39.29 -45.39
CA LYS A 19 12.19 -38.42 -45.33
C LYS A 19 12.37 -37.28 -46.35
N GLU A 20 11.59 -37.31 -47.42
CA GLU A 20 11.66 -36.31 -48.46
C GLU A 20 11.36 -34.93 -47.87
N HIS A 21 12.10 -33.94 -48.34
CA HIS A 21 12.07 -32.60 -47.80
C HIS A 21 10.84 -31.88 -48.37
N THR A 22 9.80 -31.72 -47.54
CA THR A 22 8.49 -31.17 -47.94
C THR A 22 8.40 -29.64 -47.95
N GLY A 23 9.53 -28.92 -47.78
CA GLY A 23 9.54 -27.45 -47.73
C GLY A 23 10.43 -26.83 -48.80
N GLU A 24 10.18 -25.56 -49.16
CA GLU A 24 11.02 -24.84 -50.14
C GLU A 24 12.47 -24.57 -49.66
N ARG A 25 12.76 -24.72 -48.36
CA ARG A 25 14.04 -24.34 -47.73
C ARG A 25 14.77 -25.48 -47.04
N ASN A 26 16.03 -25.73 -47.42
CA ASN A 26 16.87 -26.79 -46.86
C ASN A 26 17.09 -26.65 -45.34
N PRO A 27 16.58 -27.54 -44.47
CA PRO A 27 16.62 -27.40 -43.01
C PRO A 27 18.03 -27.64 -42.46
N LYS A 28 18.89 -28.34 -43.22
CA LYS A 28 20.28 -28.58 -42.85
C LYS A 28 21.13 -27.31 -42.95
N ALA A 29 20.74 -26.37 -43.82
CA ALA A 29 21.40 -25.07 -43.94
C ALA A 29 21.05 -24.12 -42.77
N PHE A 30 19.92 -24.35 -42.08
CA PHE A 30 19.47 -23.58 -40.93
C PHE A 30 19.77 -24.27 -39.58
N ALA A 31 20.80 -25.12 -39.54
CA ALA A 31 21.23 -25.76 -38.30
C ALA A 31 22.00 -24.78 -37.40
N PHE A 32 21.80 -24.89 -36.09
CA PHE A 32 22.48 -24.03 -35.12
C PHE A 32 23.90 -24.53 -34.84
N ALA A 33 24.87 -23.60 -34.81
CA ALA A 33 26.27 -23.91 -34.54
C ALA A 33 26.54 -24.49 -33.13
N ARG A 34 25.64 -24.24 -32.15
CA ARG A 34 25.80 -24.68 -30.75
C ARG A 34 24.48 -25.21 -30.16
N PRO A 35 24.09 -26.46 -30.47
CA PRO A 35 22.79 -27.01 -30.07
C PRO A 35 22.61 -27.09 -28.54
N GLY A 36 23.65 -27.48 -27.78
CA GLY A 36 23.56 -27.58 -26.32
C GLY A 36 23.37 -26.23 -25.62
N LYS A 37 24.01 -25.15 -26.11
CA LYS A 37 23.81 -23.80 -25.58
C LYS A 37 22.40 -23.30 -25.88
N LEU A 38 21.93 -23.53 -27.11
CA LEU A 38 20.59 -23.17 -27.53
C LEU A 38 19.54 -23.88 -26.68
N GLN A 39 19.70 -25.18 -26.43
CA GLN A 39 18.76 -25.95 -25.62
C GLN A 39 18.65 -25.39 -24.19
N ARG A 40 19.78 -25.08 -23.54
CA ARG A 40 19.78 -24.46 -22.20
C ARG A 40 19.12 -23.08 -22.20
N GLN A 41 19.39 -22.28 -23.23
CA GLN A 41 18.78 -20.95 -23.38
C GLN A 41 17.27 -21.04 -23.65
N ALA A 42 16.86 -21.97 -24.52
CA ALA A 42 15.48 -22.23 -24.84
C ALA A 42 14.71 -22.67 -23.59
N ALA A 43 15.20 -23.67 -22.85
CA ALA A 43 14.62 -24.12 -21.59
C ALA A 43 14.47 -22.98 -20.58
N ARG A 44 15.55 -22.25 -20.27
CA ARG A 44 15.49 -21.09 -19.36
C ARG A 44 14.52 -20.01 -19.85
N SER A 45 14.45 -19.76 -21.15
CA SER A 45 13.55 -18.75 -21.71
C SER A 45 12.09 -19.18 -21.61
N GLN A 46 11.80 -20.47 -21.76
CA GLN A 46 10.48 -21.05 -21.56
C GLN A 46 10.09 -20.97 -20.08
N ASP A 47 10.98 -21.36 -19.15
CA ASP A 47 10.73 -21.24 -17.71
C ASP A 47 10.43 -19.78 -17.29
N ILE A 48 11.16 -18.81 -17.85
CA ILE A 48 10.93 -17.39 -17.56
C ILE A 48 9.60 -16.91 -18.15
N ARG A 49 9.24 -17.37 -19.35
CA ARG A 49 7.95 -17.02 -19.98
C ARG A 49 6.80 -17.60 -19.19
N GLU A 50 6.90 -18.86 -18.79
CA GLU A 50 5.90 -19.54 -17.97
C GLU A 50 5.70 -18.83 -16.63
N LYS A 51 6.78 -18.45 -15.93
CA LYS A 51 6.71 -17.64 -14.70
C LYS A 51 6.12 -16.25 -14.86
N ARG A 52 6.05 -15.71 -16.09
CA ARG A 52 5.41 -14.41 -16.37
C ARG A 52 3.91 -14.55 -16.63
N LEU A 53 3.43 -15.74 -16.96
CA LEU A 53 2.01 -15.97 -17.15
C LEU A 53 1.30 -15.89 -15.79
N HIS A 54 0.28 -15.05 -15.73
CA HIS A 54 -0.59 -14.90 -14.57
C HIS A 54 -2.03 -15.09 -15.04
N VAL A 55 -2.93 -15.40 -14.10
CA VAL A 55 -4.37 -15.47 -14.39
C VAL A 55 -4.83 -14.10 -14.91
N PRO A 56 -5.46 -14.03 -16.10
CA PRO A 56 -5.97 -12.78 -16.64
C PRO A 56 -7.15 -12.32 -15.79
N LEU A 57 -6.93 -11.24 -15.03
CA LEU A 57 -7.95 -10.59 -14.22
C LEU A 57 -8.22 -9.19 -14.77
N VAL A 58 -9.47 -8.74 -14.67
CA VAL A 58 -9.86 -7.40 -15.10
C VAL A 58 -9.29 -6.38 -14.12
N ASP A 59 -8.51 -5.43 -14.63
CA ASP A 59 -8.09 -4.25 -13.88
C ASP A 59 -9.16 -3.17 -14.02
N ARG A 60 -9.72 -2.71 -12.89
CA ARG A 60 -10.75 -1.65 -12.85
C ARG A 60 -10.21 -0.33 -12.29
N LEU A 61 -8.88 -0.15 -12.26
CA LEU A 61 -8.29 1.08 -11.80
C LEU A 61 -8.65 2.23 -12.77
N PRO A 62 -9.22 3.35 -12.29
CA PRO A 62 -9.46 4.52 -13.13
C PRO A 62 -8.15 5.19 -13.54
N ASP A 63 -8.20 6.01 -14.61
CA ASP A 63 -7.06 6.81 -15.06
C ASP A 63 -6.52 7.73 -13.95
N GLU A 64 -7.46 8.30 -13.19
CA GLU A 64 -7.15 9.00 -11.95
C GLU A 64 -7.38 8.10 -10.74
N ALA A 65 -6.31 7.41 -10.32
CA ALA A 65 -6.38 6.46 -9.23
C ALA A 65 -6.61 7.14 -7.86
N PRO A 66 -7.45 6.59 -6.97
CA PRO A 66 -7.53 7.04 -5.59
C PRO A 66 -6.18 6.84 -4.87
N PRO A 67 -5.92 7.59 -3.78
CA PRO A 67 -4.66 7.46 -3.05
C PRO A 67 -4.52 6.06 -2.46
N ARG A 68 -3.42 5.35 -2.74
CA ARG A 68 -3.28 3.94 -2.31
C ARG A 68 -3.15 3.84 -0.80
N LEU A 69 -3.79 2.84 -0.21
CA LEU A 69 -3.78 2.67 1.24
C LEU A 69 -2.51 1.96 1.71
N VAL A 70 -1.73 2.62 2.55
CA VAL A 70 -0.58 2.07 3.25
C VAL A 70 -0.93 1.90 4.72
N THR A 71 -1.02 0.66 5.16
CA THR A 71 -1.40 0.34 6.53
C THR A 71 -0.17 0.02 7.36
N ILE A 72 -0.07 0.62 8.54
CA ILE A 72 1.02 0.39 9.49
C ILE A 72 0.47 -0.54 10.56
N VAL A 73 0.99 -1.77 10.60
CA VAL A 73 0.51 -2.83 11.49
C VAL A 73 1.68 -3.39 12.25
N GLY A 74 1.46 -3.74 13.51
CA GLY A 74 2.45 -4.31 14.39
C GLY A 74 1.97 -4.27 15.84
N PRO A 75 2.73 -4.89 16.74
CA PRO A 75 2.34 -5.06 18.13
C PRO A 75 2.30 -3.74 18.93
N PRO A 76 1.71 -3.72 20.14
CA PRO A 76 1.75 -2.56 21.01
C PRO A 76 3.19 -2.17 21.32
N GLY A 77 3.47 -0.87 21.34
CA GLY A 77 4.80 -0.36 21.71
C GLY A 77 5.89 -0.51 20.65
N VAL A 78 5.63 -1.08 19.48
CA VAL A 78 6.65 -1.28 18.41
C VAL A 78 7.10 0.02 17.72
N GLY A 79 6.35 1.13 17.91
CA GLY A 79 6.65 2.45 17.33
C GLY A 79 5.85 2.83 16.07
N LYS A 80 4.63 2.30 15.90
CA LYS A 80 3.73 2.59 14.76
C LYS A 80 3.51 4.08 14.51
N THR A 81 3.10 4.81 15.55
CA THR A 81 2.90 6.26 15.50
C THR A 81 4.20 7.01 15.20
N THR A 82 5.34 6.55 15.73
CA THR A 82 6.66 7.14 15.46
C THR A 82 7.05 6.98 13.98
N LEU A 83 6.72 5.84 13.38
CA LEU A 83 6.93 5.60 11.95
C LEU A 83 6.04 6.52 11.11
N LEU A 84 4.76 6.65 11.47
CA LEU A 84 3.81 7.54 10.81
C LEU A 84 4.30 9.00 10.83
N LYS A 85 4.69 9.52 12.00
CA LYS A 85 5.28 10.86 12.17
C LYS A 85 6.51 11.07 11.28
N SER A 86 7.38 10.07 11.23
CA SER A 86 8.63 10.14 10.46
C SER A 86 8.38 10.12 8.95
N LEU A 87 7.42 9.31 8.48
CA LEU A 87 7.01 9.25 7.08
C LEU A 87 6.31 10.54 6.63
N VAL A 88 5.37 11.06 7.42
CA VAL A 88 4.66 12.30 7.09
C VAL A 88 5.64 13.48 7.01
N ARG A 89 6.54 13.62 8.00
CA ARG A 89 7.59 14.65 7.96
C ARG A 89 8.49 14.50 6.73
N ARG A 90 8.77 13.27 6.30
CA ARG A 90 9.59 13.04 5.10
C ARG A 90 8.89 13.51 3.82
N TYR A 91 7.60 13.26 3.69
CA TYR A 91 6.83 13.61 2.48
C TYR A 91 6.39 15.07 2.46
N ALA A 92 5.77 15.54 3.54
CA ALA A 92 5.14 16.87 3.60
C ALA A 92 6.04 17.95 4.22
N LYS A 93 7.16 17.58 4.85
CA LYS A 93 8.00 18.48 5.69
C LYS A 93 7.28 19.13 6.88
N GLU A 94 6.04 18.74 7.15
CA GLU A 94 5.28 19.17 8.31
C GLU A 94 5.51 18.20 9.49
N THR A 95 5.51 18.73 10.72
CA THR A 95 5.61 17.93 11.95
C THR A 95 4.23 17.79 12.58
N ILE A 96 3.76 16.55 12.73
CA ILE A 96 2.51 16.24 13.41
C ILE A 96 2.81 15.69 14.80
N THR A 97 2.19 16.29 15.82
CA THR A 97 2.29 15.91 17.23
C THR A 97 1.48 14.66 17.54
N ASP A 98 0.22 14.62 17.13
CA ASP A 98 -0.69 13.49 17.34
C ASP A 98 -1.38 13.12 16.01
N PRO A 99 -0.80 12.19 15.22
CA PRO A 99 -1.41 11.76 13.98
C PRO A 99 -2.57 10.79 14.28
N GLN A 100 -3.79 11.25 14.03
CA GLN A 100 -5.02 10.46 14.17
C GLN A 100 -5.73 10.30 12.82
N GLY A 101 -6.29 9.11 12.61
CA GLY A 101 -7.03 8.79 11.39
C GLY A 101 -6.14 8.62 10.15
N PRO A 102 -6.76 8.54 8.96
CA PRO A 102 -6.04 8.43 7.70
C PRO A 102 -5.34 9.74 7.32
N ILE A 103 -4.09 9.63 6.87
CA ILE A 103 -3.28 10.76 6.45
C ILE A 103 -2.90 10.59 4.98
N THR A 104 -3.45 11.44 4.12
CA THR A 104 -3.18 11.43 2.68
C THR A 104 -2.05 12.39 2.33
N VAL A 105 -1.02 11.88 1.63
CA VAL A 105 0.12 12.65 1.14
C VAL A 105 0.37 12.43 -0.34
N VAL A 106 0.82 13.49 -1.01
CA VAL A 106 1.29 13.40 -2.39
C VAL A 106 2.75 12.93 -2.40
N THR A 107 3.02 11.79 -3.03
CA THR A 107 4.36 11.18 -3.05
C THR A 107 5.06 11.31 -4.39
N SER A 108 4.27 11.34 -5.48
CA SER A 108 4.74 11.46 -6.85
C SER A 108 3.76 12.31 -7.67
N LYS A 109 4.12 12.65 -8.90
CA LYS A 109 3.26 13.44 -9.79
C LYS A 109 1.95 12.76 -10.14
N LYS A 110 1.92 11.42 -10.12
CA LYS A 110 0.77 10.59 -10.49
C LYS A 110 0.21 9.77 -9.32
N GLN A 111 0.91 9.74 -8.19
CA GLN A 111 0.57 8.85 -7.09
C GLN A 111 0.55 9.61 -5.77
N ARG A 112 -0.48 9.29 -4.98
CA ARG A 112 -0.72 9.75 -3.62
C ARG A 112 -0.93 8.52 -2.75
N LEU A 113 -0.55 8.60 -1.49
CA LEU A 113 -0.65 7.52 -0.51
C LEU A 113 -1.47 8.00 0.68
N THR A 114 -2.36 7.14 1.19
CA THR A 114 -3.04 7.36 2.47
C THR A 114 -2.42 6.43 3.50
N PHE A 115 -1.83 6.98 4.55
CA PHE A 115 -1.31 6.21 5.67
C PHE A 115 -2.40 6.01 6.71
N VAL A 116 -2.57 4.78 7.18
CA VAL A 116 -3.47 4.44 8.28
C VAL A 116 -2.70 3.61 9.29
N GLU A 117 -2.68 4.04 10.54
CA GLU A 117 -2.19 3.24 11.66
C GLU A 117 -3.28 2.28 12.12
N CYS A 118 -2.95 1.00 12.26
CA CYS A 118 -3.85 0.00 12.80
C CYS A 118 -3.78 0.00 14.34
N PRO A 119 -4.92 0.12 15.05
CA PRO A 119 -4.95 -0.10 16.49
C PRO A 119 -4.66 -1.58 16.81
N ASN A 120 -4.47 -1.90 18.09
CA ASN A 120 -4.08 -3.26 18.53
C ASN A 120 -5.28 -4.24 18.63
N GLU A 121 -6.46 -3.83 18.16
CA GLU A 121 -7.67 -4.65 18.22
C GLU A 121 -7.77 -5.56 16.99
N LEU A 122 -8.14 -6.82 17.22
CA LEU A 122 -8.27 -7.82 16.17
C LEU A 122 -9.35 -7.44 15.14
N GLU A 123 -10.42 -6.80 15.59
CA GLU A 123 -11.53 -6.33 14.74
C GLU A 123 -11.03 -5.34 13.69
N ALA A 124 -10.30 -4.31 14.13
CA ALA A 124 -9.69 -3.33 13.26
C ALA A 124 -8.63 -3.95 12.33
N MET A 125 -7.86 -4.93 12.81
CA MET A 125 -6.91 -5.69 12.00
C MET A 125 -7.60 -6.42 10.84
N VAL A 126 -8.75 -7.06 11.10
CA VAL A 126 -9.55 -7.75 10.08
C VAL A 126 -10.08 -6.77 9.04
N ASP A 127 -10.59 -5.62 9.46
CA ASP A 127 -11.14 -4.64 8.53
C ASP A 127 -10.07 -3.96 7.69
N ILE A 128 -8.94 -3.61 8.30
CA ILE A 128 -7.77 -3.06 7.61
C ILE A 128 -7.20 -4.07 6.61
N ALA A 129 -7.15 -5.37 6.95
CA ALA A 129 -6.66 -6.40 6.04
C ALA A 129 -7.46 -6.49 4.74
N LYS A 130 -8.80 -6.31 4.80
CA LYS A 130 -9.67 -6.30 3.60
C LYS A 130 -9.33 -5.16 2.65
N VAL A 131 -8.96 -3.98 3.18
CA VAL A 131 -8.77 -2.74 2.40
C VAL A 131 -7.31 -2.38 2.08
N ALA A 132 -6.32 -2.94 2.78
CA ALA A 132 -4.90 -2.58 2.66
C ALA A 132 -4.27 -2.86 1.28
N ASP A 133 -3.84 -1.83 0.54
CA ASP A 133 -3.09 -2.02 -0.73
C ASP A 133 -1.62 -2.36 -0.49
N ILE A 134 -1.05 -1.78 0.57
CA ILE A 134 0.34 -1.96 1.00
C ILE A 134 0.33 -2.11 2.51
N VAL A 135 1.08 -3.11 3.00
CA VAL A 135 1.23 -3.33 4.44
C VAL A 135 2.67 -3.04 4.85
N LEU A 136 2.84 -2.17 5.84
CA LEU A 136 4.08 -1.97 6.59
C LEU A 136 3.97 -2.74 7.90
N LEU A 137 4.56 -3.93 7.93
CA LEU A 137 4.54 -4.82 9.08
C LEU A 137 5.72 -4.54 9.99
N MET A 138 5.46 -3.93 11.14
CA MET A 138 6.46 -3.62 12.14
C MET A 138 6.70 -4.82 13.07
N ILE A 139 7.97 -5.14 13.28
CA ILE A 139 8.43 -6.27 14.09
C ILE A 139 9.48 -5.73 15.06
N ASP A 140 9.34 -6.05 16.33
CA ASP A 140 10.37 -5.76 17.31
C ASP A 140 11.61 -6.66 17.07
N GLY A 141 12.76 -6.04 16.85
CA GLY A 141 14.00 -6.78 16.61
C GLY A 141 14.53 -7.52 17.82
N ASN A 142 14.37 -6.95 19.01
CA ASN A 142 14.91 -7.45 20.27
C ASN A 142 14.02 -8.57 20.84
N TYR A 143 12.70 -8.35 20.83
CA TYR A 143 11.73 -9.36 21.27
C TYR A 143 11.54 -10.45 20.22
N GLY A 144 11.29 -10.06 18.95
CA GLY A 144 11.05 -10.96 17.83
C GLY A 144 9.61 -10.93 17.34
N PHE A 145 9.12 -12.08 16.85
CA PHE A 145 7.74 -12.18 16.36
C PHE A 145 6.76 -12.30 17.52
N GLU A 146 5.77 -11.43 17.52
CA GLU A 146 4.64 -11.45 18.45
C GLU A 146 3.41 -12.12 17.83
N MET A 147 2.51 -12.61 18.69
CA MET A 147 1.29 -13.30 18.26
C MET A 147 0.43 -12.43 17.35
N GLU A 148 0.23 -11.17 17.72
CA GLU A 148 -0.58 -10.21 16.96
C GLU A 148 -0.06 -9.98 15.52
N THR A 149 1.27 -9.98 15.35
CA THR A 149 1.90 -9.87 14.03
C THR A 149 1.56 -11.10 13.17
N MET A 150 1.56 -12.29 13.79
CA MET A 150 1.28 -13.56 13.13
C MET A 150 -0.23 -13.72 12.84
N GLU A 151 -1.08 -13.30 13.75
CA GLU A 151 -2.54 -13.26 13.58
C GLU A 151 -2.92 -12.38 12.40
N PHE A 152 -2.38 -11.16 12.34
CA PHE A 152 -2.61 -10.26 11.21
C PHE A 152 -2.12 -10.86 9.88
N LEU A 153 -0.94 -11.47 9.86
CA LEU A 153 -0.41 -12.14 8.66
C LEU A 153 -1.34 -13.26 8.16
N ASN A 154 -1.88 -14.06 9.07
CA ASN A 154 -2.80 -15.13 8.73
C ASN A 154 -4.14 -14.59 8.21
N ILE A 155 -4.69 -13.56 8.85
CA ILE A 155 -5.91 -12.87 8.40
C ILE A 155 -5.71 -12.27 7.00
N LEU A 156 -4.56 -11.63 6.78
CA LEU A 156 -4.20 -11.03 5.50
C LEU A 156 -4.04 -12.10 4.40
N ALA A 157 -3.42 -13.23 4.73
CA ALA A 157 -3.27 -14.35 3.80
C ALA A 157 -4.62 -14.96 3.40
N ALA A 158 -5.52 -15.13 4.38
CA ALA A 158 -6.86 -15.68 4.16
C ALA A 158 -7.78 -14.72 3.36
N THR A 159 -7.72 -13.42 3.68
CA THR A 159 -8.54 -12.39 3.02
C THR A 159 -8.05 -12.09 1.61
N GLY A 160 -6.75 -12.19 1.39
CA GLY A 160 -6.10 -11.97 0.10
C GLY A 160 -4.85 -11.12 0.23
N MET A 161 -3.70 -11.74 0.02
CA MET A 161 -2.40 -11.06 0.19
C MET A 161 -2.26 -9.89 -0.80
N PRO A 162 -2.02 -8.66 -0.30
CA PRO A 162 -1.82 -7.48 -1.13
C PRO A 162 -0.50 -7.57 -1.90
N GLY A 163 -0.38 -6.74 -2.94
CA GLY A 163 0.76 -6.80 -3.86
C GLY A 163 2.11 -6.55 -3.19
N ASN A 164 2.16 -5.73 -2.13
CA ASN A 164 3.39 -5.39 -1.43
C ASN A 164 3.19 -5.44 0.09
N VAL A 165 3.93 -6.33 0.74
CA VAL A 165 4.10 -6.38 2.20
C VAL A 165 5.57 -6.14 2.51
N PHE A 166 5.86 -5.13 3.32
CA PHE A 166 7.21 -4.79 3.75
C PHE A 166 7.34 -5.05 5.24
N GLY A 167 8.33 -5.86 5.62
CA GLY A 167 8.74 -5.97 7.01
C GLY A 167 9.59 -4.78 7.40
N ILE A 168 9.35 -4.22 8.58
CA ILE A 168 10.15 -3.17 9.20
C ILE A 168 10.56 -3.68 10.57
N LEU A 169 11.87 -3.83 10.77
CA LEU A 169 12.43 -4.33 12.01
C LEU A 169 12.95 -3.15 12.83
N THR A 170 12.37 -2.94 14.01
CA THR A 170 12.65 -1.81 14.93
C THR A 170 13.44 -2.26 16.16
N HIS A 171 13.71 -1.32 17.09
CA HIS A 171 14.39 -1.59 18.37
C HIS A 171 15.76 -2.29 18.23
N LEU A 172 16.52 -1.90 17.20
CA LEU A 172 17.83 -2.47 16.93
C LEU A 172 18.94 -1.87 17.80
N ASP A 173 18.67 -0.71 18.38
CA ASP A 173 19.48 0.01 19.36
C ASP A 173 19.54 -0.69 20.72
N LEU A 174 18.56 -1.55 21.04
CA LEU A 174 18.56 -2.35 22.27
C LEU A 174 19.64 -3.46 22.28
N PHE A 175 20.22 -3.80 21.13
CA PHE A 175 21.24 -4.83 21.04
C PHE A 175 22.63 -4.32 21.48
N ARG A 176 23.11 -4.83 22.61
CA ARG A 176 24.46 -4.52 23.11
C ARG A 176 25.58 -5.14 22.27
N LYS A 177 25.37 -6.36 21.75
CA LYS A 177 26.39 -7.13 20.99
C LYS A 177 26.08 -7.10 19.48
N PRO A 178 27.02 -6.67 18.62
CA PRO A 178 26.79 -6.58 17.17
C PRO A 178 26.64 -7.95 16.49
N GLN A 179 27.22 -9.02 17.07
CA GLN A 179 27.05 -10.37 16.56
C GLN A 179 25.61 -10.87 16.78
N ALA A 180 25.08 -10.68 18.00
CA ALA A 180 23.69 -11.04 18.31
C ALA A 180 22.68 -10.31 17.42
N LEU A 181 22.94 -9.03 17.11
CA LEU A 181 22.14 -8.26 16.17
C LEU A 181 22.11 -8.89 14.76
N LYS A 182 23.26 -9.32 14.24
CA LYS A 182 23.35 -9.97 12.92
C LYS A 182 22.59 -11.29 12.90
N ASP A 183 22.73 -12.09 13.96
CA ASP A 183 22.08 -13.39 14.08
C ASP A 183 20.56 -13.25 14.23
N ALA A 184 20.09 -12.28 15.03
CA ALA A 184 18.67 -11.94 15.16
C ALA A 184 18.08 -11.47 13.82
N LYS A 185 18.76 -10.55 13.11
CA LYS A 185 18.35 -10.09 11.77
C LYS A 185 18.23 -11.25 10.78
N LYS A 186 19.19 -12.19 10.79
CA LYS A 186 19.17 -13.37 9.92
C LYS A 186 18.01 -14.31 10.26
N ARG A 187 17.79 -14.57 11.55
CA ARG A 187 16.69 -15.42 12.05
C ARG A 187 15.32 -14.84 11.68
N LEU A 188 15.08 -13.57 12.00
CA LEU A 188 13.81 -12.88 11.73
C LEU A 188 13.56 -12.76 10.23
N LYS A 189 14.59 -12.45 9.44
CA LYS A 189 14.48 -12.44 7.97
C LYS A 189 14.09 -13.81 7.41
N LYS A 190 14.71 -14.90 7.88
CA LYS A 190 14.38 -16.26 7.44
C LYS A 190 12.94 -16.61 7.79
N ARG A 191 12.50 -16.28 9.02
CA ARG A 191 11.13 -16.52 9.47
C ARG A 191 10.11 -15.74 8.63
N LEU A 192 10.36 -14.44 8.41
CA LEU A 192 9.49 -13.60 7.59
C LEU A 192 9.36 -14.12 6.15
N TRP A 193 10.44 -14.66 5.58
CA TRP A 193 10.42 -15.27 4.25
C TRP A 193 9.59 -16.54 4.17
N THR A 194 9.56 -17.33 5.24
CA THR A 194 8.70 -18.52 5.33
C THR A 194 7.23 -18.14 5.40
N GLU A 195 6.89 -17.05 6.10
CA GLU A 195 5.49 -16.62 6.32
C GLU A 195 4.90 -15.82 5.14
N LEU A 196 5.71 -15.00 4.47
CA LEU A 196 5.25 -14.19 3.33
C LEU A 196 5.57 -14.86 1.98
N TYR A 197 6.80 -14.66 1.52
CA TYR A 197 7.35 -15.25 0.32
C TYR A 197 8.87 -15.15 0.37
N GLN A 198 9.53 -16.06 -0.32
CA GLN A 198 10.99 -16.09 -0.36
C GLN A 198 11.53 -14.82 -1.02
N GLY A 199 12.36 -14.09 -0.27
CA GLY A 199 12.93 -12.83 -0.75
C GLY A 199 12.09 -11.59 -0.42
N ALA A 200 11.11 -11.68 0.47
CA ALA A 200 10.37 -10.52 0.96
C ALA A 200 11.30 -9.42 1.50
N HIS A 201 10.91 -8.17 1.26
CA HIS A 201 11.67 -6.99 1.63
C HIS A 201 11.57 -6.72 3.13
N LEU A 202 12.72 -6.64 3.80
CA LEU A 202 12.85 -6.32 5.22
C LEU A 202 13.74 -5.08 5.38
N PHE A 203 13.18 -4.03 5.98
CA PHE A 203 13.89 -2.81 6.35
C PHE A 203 14.33 -2.86 7.80
N TYR A 204 15.39 -2.13 8.11
CA TYR A 204 15.96 -2.04 9.45
C TYR A 204 15.91 -0.59 9.88
N LEU A 205 15.24 -0.32 11.00
CA LEU A 205 15.24 0.99 11.64
C LEU A 205 16.09 0.89 12.90
N SER A 206 17.16 1.68 12.96
CA SER A 206 18.20 1.52 13.99
C SER A 206 17.68 1.87 15.38
N GLY A 207 17.25 3.12 15.60
CA GLY A 207 16.77 3.60 16.88
C GLY A 207 16.02 4.92 16.71
N VAL A 208 15.56 5.52 17.80
CA VAL A 208 14.80 6.78 17.76
C VAL A 208 15.69 7.94 18.19
N MET A 209 15.78 8.99 17.35
CA MET A 209 16.48 10.25 17.65
C MET A 209 15.47 11.40 17.63
N ASN A 210 15.38 12.17 18.72
CA ASN A 210 14.42 13.29 18.86
C ASN A 210 12.97 12.89 18.55
N GLY A 211 12.55 11.73 19.08
CA GLY A 211 11.20 11.19 18.88
C GLY A 211 10.88 10.76 17.44
N ARG A 212 11.89 10.60 16.57
CA ARG A 212 11.75 10.20 15.16
C ARG A 212 12.79 9.16 14.75
N TYR A 213 12.50 8.45 13.67
CA TYR A 213 13.48 7.53 13.07
C TYR A 213 14.50 8.27 12.20
N PRO A 214 15.70 7.70 11.97
CA PRO A 214 16.75 8.29 11.16
C PRO A 214 16.29 8.60 9.74
N ASP A 215 16.51 9.84 9.29
CA ASP A 215 16.00 10.35 8.01
C ASP A 215 16.51 9.55 6.80
N ARG A 216 17.72 8.96 6.89
CA ARG A 216 18.31 8.12 5.81
C ARG A 216 17.59 6.79 5.65
N GLU A 217 17.18 6.17 6.74
CA GLU A 217 16.49 4.87 6.74
C GLU A 217 15.06 5.05 6.22
N ILE A 218 14.38 6.10 6.72
CA ILE A 218 13.05 6.51 6.23
C ILE A 218 13.11 6.97 4.76
N HIS A 219 14.22 7.59 4.32
CA HIS A 219 14.41 7.90 2.91
C HIS A 219 14.44 6.63 2.04
N ASN A 220 15.15 5.61 2.48
CA ASN A 220 15.23 4.35 1.76
C ASN A 220 13.85 3.69 1.71
N LEU A 221 13.14 3.61 2.84
CA LEU A 221 11.78 3.08 2.89
C LEU A 221 10.82 3.85 1.95
N SER A 222 10.83 5.18 2.01
CA SER A 222 9.99 6.02 1.13
C SER A 222 10.31 5.85 -0.35
N ARG A 223 11.58 5.59 -0.72
CA ARG A 223 11.95 5.28 -2.11
C ARG A 223 11.30 3.99 -2.59
N PHE A 224 11.26 2.94 -1.78
CA PHE A 224 10.55 1.70 -2.13
C PHE A 224 9.03 1.92 -2.19
N LEU A 225 8.48 2.71 -1.27
CA LEU A 225 7.06 3.07 -1.28
C LEU A 225 6.64 3.92 -2.48
N SER A 226 7.56 4.68 -3.07
CA SER A 226 7.28 5.56 -4.22
C SER A 226 7.39 4.84 -5.57
N VAL A 227 8.22 3.80 -5.68
CA VAL A 227 8.43 3.06 -6.94
C VAL A 227 7.52 1.85 -6.97
N MET A 228 6.21 2.10 -7.05
CA MET A 228 5.21 1.05 -6.94
C MET A 228 4.53 0.72 -8.25
N LYS A 229 4.43 -0.58 -8.52
CA LYS A 229 3.56 -1.15 -9.56
C LYS A 229 2.10 -1.02 -9.15
N ASN A 230 1.20 -1.25 -10.09
CA ASN A 230 -0.24 -1.28 -9.78
C ASN A 230 -0.55 -2.32 -8.70
N PRO A 231 -1.55 -2.06 -7.84
CA PRO A 231 -2.02 -3.03 -6.88
C PRO A 231 -2.35 -4.36 -7.57
N ARG A 232 -2.16 -5.47 -6.86
CA ARG A 232 -2.60 -6.76 -7.35
C ARG A 232 -4.13 -6.74 -7.45
N PRO A 233 -4.73 -7.10 -8.61
CA PRO A 233 -6.18 -7.11 -8.75
C PRO A 233 -6.77 -8.20 -7.86
N LEU A 234 -7.37 -7.80 -6.73
CA LEU A 234 -8.13 -8.66 -5.84
C LEU A 234 -9.60 -8.64 -6.28
N ILE A 235 -10.22 -9.81 -6.36
CA ILE A 235 -11.60 -9.95 -6.86
C ILE A 235 -12.55 -9.08 -6.03
N TRP A 236 -12.46 -9.13 -4.70
CA TRP A 236 -13.31 -8.36 -3.80
C TRP A 236 -13.21 -6.84 -4.07
N ARG A 237 -11.97 -6.30 -4.15
CA ARG A 237 -11.73 -4.87 -4.37
C ARG A 237 -12.14 -4.38 -5.75
N ASN A 238 -12.10 -5.26 -6.76
CA ASN A 238 -12.52 -4.93 -8.11
C ASN A 238 -14.04 -5.13 -8.32
N SER A 239 -14.73 -5.83 -7.43
CA SER A 239 -16.17 -6.10 -7.54
C SER A 239 -17.03 -5.18 -6.67
N HIS A 240 -16.50 -4.71 -5.54
CA HIS A 240 -17.26 -3.94 -4.57
C HIS A 240 -16.72 -2.51 -4.41
N PRO A 241 -17.60 -1.52 -4.26
CA PRO A 241 -17.19 -0.17 -3.93
C PRO A 241 -16.93 -0.08 -2.41
N TYR A 242 -15.88 0.62 -2.03
CA TYR A 242 -15.56 0.85 -0.62
C TYR A 242 -14.93 2.22 -0.44
N SER A 243 -15.01 2.77 0.76
CA SER A 243 -14.40 4.05 1.10
C SER A 243 -13.75 3.94 2.48
N ILE A 244 -12.66 4.67 2.65
CA ILE A 244 -12.05 4.87 3.96
C ILE A 244 -12.33 6.31 4.32
N ILE A 245 -12.93 6.48 5.50
CA ILE A 245 -13.43 7.77 5.93
C ILE A 245 -12.26 8.61 6.44
N ASP A 246 -12.04 9.74 5.77
CA ASP A 246 -11.03 10.72 6.14
C ASP A 246 -11.52 11.62 7.28
N SER A 247 -12.78 12.05 7.23
CA SER A 247 -13.42 12.84 8.30
C SER A 247 -14.88 12.45 8.46
N PHE A 248 -15.38 12.53 9.70
CA PHE A 248 -16.81 12.39 10.01
C PHE A 248 -17.31 13.66 10.68
N ARG A 249 -18.60 13.98 10.49
CA ARG A 249 -19.29 15.09 11.15
C ARG A 249 -20.75 14.71 11.43
N ASP A 250 -21.23 15.04 12.62
CA ASP A 250 -22.64 14.94 12.97
C ASP A 250 -23.37 16.20 12.45
N ILE A 251 -24.45 16.01 11.68
CA ILE A 251 -25.28 17.09 11.13
C ILE A 251 -26.68 17.14 11.77
N THR A 252 -26.87 16.41 12.86
CA THR A 252 -28.16 16.35 13.56
C THR A 252 -28.52 17.71 14.13
N HIS A 253 -29.78 18.11 13.98
CA HIS A 253 -30.26 19.39 14.49
C HIS A 253 -30.16 19.43 16.04
N PRO A 254 -29.58 20.48 16.65
CA PRO A 254 -29.32 20.52 18.09
C PRO A 254 -30.59 20.37 18.92
N THR A 255 -31.72 20.93 18.49
CA THR A 255 -33.02 20.76 19.17
C THR A 255 -33.45 19.30 19.31
N LYS A 256 -33.17 18.45 18.31
CA LYS A 256 -33.50 17.01 18.41
C LYS A 256 -32.64 16.29 19.45
N ILE A 257 -31.40 16.75 19.62
CA ILE A 257 -30.46 16.22 20.62
C ILE A 257 -30.89 16.67 22.03
N GLU A 258 -31.42 17.88 22.18
CA GLU A 258 -31.95 18.39 23.44
C GLU A 258 -33.26 17.68 23.85
N GLU A 259 -34.14 17.40 22.89
CA GLU A 259 -35.39 16.65 23.11
C GLU A 259 -35.14 15.18 23.48
N ASP A 260 -34.29 14.49 22.72
CA ASP A 260 -33.88 13.12 23.00
C ASP A 260 -32.37 12.92 22.74
N PRO A 261 -31.56 12.78 23.80
CA PRO A 261 -30.12 12.53 23.67
C PRO A 261 -29.75 11.25 22.90
N LYS A 262 -30.67 10.27 22.82
CA LYS A 262 -30.47 8.96 22.17
C LYS A 262 -31.16 8.85 20.80
N CYS A 263 -31.57 9.97 20.22
CA CYS A 263 -32.20 9.97 18.90
C CYS A 263 -31.26 9.49 17.78
N ASP A 264 -31.87 9.04 16.67
CA ASP A 264 -31.16 8.67 15.46
C ASP A 264 -30.48 9.89 14.84
N ARG A 265 -29.15 9.78 14.67
CA ARG A 265 -28.31 10.88 14.19
C ARG A 265 -28.00 10.77 12.71
N SER A 266 -27.93 11.91 12.05
CA SER A 266 -27.50 12.01 10.65
C SER A 266 -26.02 12.36 10.61
N ILE A 267 -25.22 11.53 9.94
CA ILE A 267 -23.76 11.65 9.91
C ILE A 267 -23.31 11.90 8.47
N VAL A 268 -22.41 12.87 8.29
CA VAL A 268 -21.68 13.09 7.04
C VAL A 268 -20.32 12.41 7.15
N LEU A 269 -20.03 11.53 6.18
CA LEU A 269 -18.76 10.84 6.06
C LEU A 269 -18.06 11.33 4.79
N SER A 270 -16.85 11.85 4.93
CA SER A 270 -16.03 12.30 3.80
C SER A 270 -14.84 11.37 3.61
N GLY A 271 -14.53 11.00 2.37
CA GLY A 271 -13.38 10.16 2.05
C GLY A 271 -13.30 9.84 0.56
N TYR A 272 -12.20 9.21 0.15
CA TYR A 272 -12.02 8.80 -1.25
C TYR A 272 -12.76 7.50 -1.55
N LEU A 273 -13.52 7.52 -2.65
CA LEU A 273 -14.11 6.31 -3.22
C LEU A 273 -13.02 5.41 -3.81
N ARG A 274 -13.06 4.12 -3.47
CA ARG A 274 -12.13 3.07 -3.88
C ARG A 274 -12.91 1.87 -4.43
N GLY A 275 -12.24 1.05 -5.23
CA GLY A 275 -12.86 -0.10 -5.89
C GLY A 275 -13.73 0.34 -7.06
N THR A 276 -15.00 -0.06 -7.07
CA THR A 276 -15.96 0.33 -8.11
C THR A 276 -16.73 1.62 -7.75
N ASN A 277 -17.57 2.09 -8.67
CA ASN A 277 -18.42 3.26 -8.44
C ASN A 277 -19.58 2.90 -7.49
N PHE A 278 -20.07 3.88 -6.72
CA PHE A 278 -21.35 3.77 -6.03
C PHE A 278 -22.52 3.91 -7.02
N ALA A 279 -23.64 3.26 -6.69
CA ALA A 279 -24.91 3.51 -7.35
C ALA A 279 -25.35 4.97 -7.08
N SER A 280 -25.98 5.63 -8.04
CA SER A 280 -26.39 7.04 -7.88
C SER A 280 -27.47 7.25 -6.82
N GLN A 281 -28.32 6.25 -6.58
CA GLN A 281 -29.39 6.30 -5.57
C GLN A 281 -29.56 4.93 -4.90
N GLY A 282 -29.97 4.94 -3.63
CA GLY A 282 -30.30 3.71 -2.89
C GLY A 282 -29.10 2.79 -2.62
N GLN A 283 -27.87 3.34 -2.58
CA GLN A 283 -26.68 2.56 -2.26
C GLN A 283 -26.77 2.06 -0.82
N ARG A 284 -26.75 0.73 -0.65
CA ARG A 284 -26.58 0.11 0.68
C ARG A 284 -25.10 0.03 1.04
N VAL A 285 -24.79 0.34 2.28
CA VAL A 285 -23.43 0.35 2.83
C VAL A 285 -23.41 -0.38 4.16
N HIS A 286 -22.39 -1.18 4.37
CA HIS A 286 -22.11 -1.78 5.67
C HIS A 286 -20.97 -1.01 6.32
N VAL A 287 -21.19 -0.50 7.53
CA VAL A 287 -20.15 0.13 8.33
C VAL A 287 -19.69 -0.87 9.38
N PRO A 288 -18.43 -1.35 9.31
CA PRO A 288 -17.93 -2.34 10.27
C PRO A 288 -18.11 -1.86 11.71
N GLY A 289 -18.64 -2.73 12.57
CA GLY A 289 -18.94 -2.45 13.97
C GLY A 289 -20.25 -1.69 14.23
N LEU A 290 -20.87 -1.07 13.22
CA LEU A 290 -22.11 -0.29 13.37
C LEU A 290 -23.33 -0.98 12.74
N GLY A 291 -23.19 -1.57 11.55
CA GLY A 291 -24.26 -2.29 10.87
C GLY A 291 -24.53 -1.81 9.43
N ASP A 292 -25.71 -2.19 8.93
CA ASP A 292 -26.15 -1.90 7.56
C ASP A 292 -26.97 -0.62 7.48
N PHE A 293 -26.58 0.28 6.58
CA PHE A 293 -27.24 1.56 6.35
C PHE A 293 -27.50 1.79 4.87
N THR A 294 -28.38 2.74 4.56
CA THR A 294 -28.61 3.21 3.19
C THR A 294 -28.16 4.65 3.08
N VAL A 295 -27.42 4.97 2.01
CA VAL A 295 -26.92 6.32 1.78
C VAL A 295 -28.07 7.23 1.39
N SER A 296 -28.28 8.30 2.15
CA SER A 296 -29.35 9.28 1.93
C SER A 296 -29.01 10.27 0.81
N ASN A 297 -27.78 10.80 0.82
CA ASN A 297 -27.29 11.73 -0.19
C ASN A 297 -25.79 11.50 -0.45
N MET A 298 -25.35 11.73 -1.69
CA MET A 298 -23.94 11.68 -2.09
C MET A 298 -23.58 12.92 -2.88
N GLU A 299 -22.50 13.57 -2.46
CA GLU A 299 -21.95 14.75 -3.13
C GLU A 299 -20.49 14.48 -3.52
N VAL A 300 -20.14 14.81 -4.76
CA VAL A 300 -18.76 14.70 -5.24
C VAL A 300 -18.06 16.03 -5.01
N LEU A 301 -17.07 16.02 -4.13
CA LEU A 301 -16.26 17.20 -3.81
C LEU A 301 -14.95 17.22 -4.61
N PRO A 302 -14.36 18.41 -4.85
CA PRO A 302 -13.03 18.50 -5.45
C PRO A 302 -11.98 17.87 -4.53
N ASP A 303 -11.00 17.20 -5.13
CA ASP A 303 -9.92 16.51 -4.42
C ASP A 303 -9.12 17.50 -3.53
N PRO A 304 -8.99 17.25 -2.21
CA PRO A 304 -8.18 18.09 -1.32
C PRO A 304 -6.66 17.93 -1.54
N CYS A 305 -6.22 16.84 -2.15
CA CYS A 305 -4.82 16.54 -2.48
C CYS A 305 -4.67 16.18 -3.98
N PRO A 306 -4.94 17.12 -4.90
CA PRO A 306 -4.84 16.85 -6.33
C PRO A 306 -3.39 16.54 -6.68
N THR A 307 -3.21 15.49 -7.49
CA THR A 307 -1.86 15.16 -7.94
C THR A 307 -1.37 16.20 -8.96
N PRO A 308 -0.05 16.48 -9.02
CA PRO A 308 0.49 17.40 -10.01
C PRO A 308 0.15 17.02 -11.46
N ALA A 309 -0.09 15.74 -11.75
CA ALA A 309 -0.56 15.31 -13.07
C ALA A 309 -2.00 15.74 -13.36
N MET A 310 -2.88 15.81 -12.35
CA MET A 310 -4.23 16.33 -12.50
C MET A 310 -4.22 17.85 -12.67
N GLU A 311 -3.44 18.54 -11.83
CA GLU A 311 -3.23 19.99 -11.95
C GLU A 311 -2.59 20.34 -13.30
N GLN A 312 -1.66 19.52 -13.78
CA GLN A 312 -1.07 19.65 -15.11
C GLN A 312 -1.96 19.16 -16.23
N ALA A 313 -2.95 18.30 -16.02
CA ALA A 313 -3.95 17.98 -17.05
C ALA A 313 -4.86 19.19 -17.27
N LEU A 314 -5.30 19.81 -16.17
CA LEU A 314 -5.99 21.10 -16.18
C LEU A 314 -5.10 22.21 -16.79
N ALA A 315 -3.80 22.22 -16.50
CA ALA A 315 -2.83 23.19 -17.03
C ALA A 315 -2.13 22.78 -18.35
N LYS A 316 -2.39 21.61 -18.93
CA LYS A 316 -1.86 21.22 -20.26
C LYS A 316 -2.62 21.91 -21.38
N ILE A 317 -3.81 22.40 -21.08
CA ILE A 317 -4.49 23.47 -21.83
C ILE A 317 -3.60 24.74 -21.91
N THR A 318 -2.68 24.95 -20.95
CA THR A 318 -1.83 26.16 -20.83
C THR A 318 -0.32 25.93 -21.09
N GLY A 319 0.07 24.77 -21.65
CA GLY A 319 1.35 24.62 -22.38
C GLY A 319 2.64 24.37 -21.59
N LYS A 320 2.62 23.86 -20.34
CA LYS A 320 3.87 23.54 -19.59
C LYS A 320 4.37 22.09 -19.76
N THR A 321 5.67 21.95 -20.00
CA THR A 321 6.39 20.67 -20.17
C THR A 321 6.81 20.02 -18.84
N GLY A 322 6.77 18.68 -18.79
CA GLY A 322 6.95 17.89 -17.56
C GLY A 322 8.41 17.81 -17.08
N ARG A 323 8.70 18.39 -15.91
CA ARG A 323 9.95 18.14 -15.14
C ARG A 323 9.85 16.83 -14.36
N ARG A 324 10.97 16.13 -14.11
CA ARG A 324 11.01 14.86 -13.35
C ARG A 324 10.90 15.01 -11.83
N ARG A 325 11.26 16.16 -11.26
CA ARG A 325 11.24 16.41 -9.81
C ARG A 325 9.87 16.95 -9.38
N LEU A 326 9.44 16.54 -8.18
CA LEU A 326 8.28 17.10 -7.47
C LEU A 326 8.73 18.38 -6.76
N ASP A 327 7.96 19.45 -6.90
CA ASP A 327 8.27 20.70 -6.22
C ASP A 327 7.82 20.66 -4.75
N GLU A 328 8.28 21.59 -3.92
CA GLU A 328 7.88 21.64 -2.51
C GLU A 328 6.42 22.04 -2.34
N LYS A 329 5.93 22.94 -3.20
CA LYS A 329 4.51 23.34 -3.24
C LYS A 329 3.56 22.18 -3.56
N GLU A 330 4.06 21.19 -4.31
CA GLU A 330 3.29 20.01 -4.73
C GLU A 330 3.17 18.95 -3.61
N LYS A 331 3.94 19.09 -2.51
CA LYS A 331 3.94 18.16 -1.36
C LYS A 331 2.78 18.48 -0.40
N LYS A 332 1.56 18.28 -0.90
CA LYS A 332 0.34 18.49 -0.10
C LYS A 332 0.13 17.37 0.90
N LEU A 333 -0.44 17.74 2.04
CA LEU A 333 -0.85 16.89 3.15
C LEU A 333 -2.33 17.15 3.44
N HIS A 334 -3.11 16.09 3.52
CA HIS A 334 -4.50 16.12 3.96
C HIS A 334 -4.68 15.14 5.11
N ALA A 335 -5.00 15.67 6.28
CA ALA A 335 -5.18 14.92 7.52
C ALA A 335 -6.22 15.66 8.38
N PRO A 336 -7.51 15.53 8.08
CA PRO A 336 -8.55 16.35 8.70
C PRO A 336 -8.81 16.01 10.17
N MET A 337 -8.49 14.78 10.62
CA MET A 337 -8.59 14.36 12.03
C MET A 337 -7.29 14.58 12.83
N SER A 338 -6.17 14.85 12.16
CA SER A 338 -4.87 15.00 12.82
C SER A 338 -4.50 16.46 13.07
N ASP A 339 -3.58 16.68 14.00
CA ASP A 339 -3.01 18.00 14.26
C ASP A 339 -2.21 18.50 13.05
N ARG A 340 -2.61 19.63 12.47
CA ARG A 340 -1.83 20.32 11.44
C ARG A 340 -1.31 21.64 11.94
N SER A 341 0.02 21.80 11.97
CA SER A 341 0.68 23.02 12.43
C SER A 341 0.24 23.48 13.84
N GLY A 342 -0.11 22.53 14.72
CA GLY A 342 -0.61 22.80 16.07
C GLY A 342 -2.11 23.05 16.17
N LEU A 343 -2.87 22.95 15.07
CA LEU A 343 -4.34 23.02 15.06
C LEU A 343 -4.92 21.61 15.00
N LYS A 344 -5.69 21.22 16.02
CA LYS A 344 -6.52 20.00 16.03
C LYS A 344 -7.98 20.40 15.92
N ILE A 345 -8.71 19.79 15.00
CA ILE A 345 -10.15 20.00 14.83
C ILE A 345 -10.84 18.73 15.30
N GLU A 346 -11.72 18.86 16.28
CA GLU A 346 -12.48 17.75 16.84
C GLU A 346 -13.96 18.13 16.84
N GLY A 347 -14.69 17.67 15.81
CA GLY A 347 -16.05 18.12 15.54
C GLY A 347 -16.09 19.63 15.31
N ASP A 348 -16.73 20.35 16.24
CA ASP A 348 -16.85 21.82 16.22
C ASP A 348 -15.82 22.52 17.12
N ALA A 349 -15.04 21.76 17.91
CA ALA A 349 -14.00 22.31 18.77
C ALA A 349 -12.66 22.40 18.02
N ILE A 350 -11.96 23.52 18.19
CA ILE A 350 -10.61 23.72 17.63
C ILE A 350 -9.63 23.90 18.79
N TRP A 351 -8.69 22.98 18.90
CA TRP A 351 -7.61 23.04 19.86
C TRP A 351 -6.35 23.58 19.19
N ILE A 352 -5.73 24.58 19.80
CA ILE A 352 -4.49 25.18 19.32
C ILE A 352 -3.37 24.86 20.31
N THR A 353 -2.24 24.37 19.81
CA THR A 353 -1.05 24.07 20.60
C THR A 353 0.15 24.84 20.04
N ARG A 354 0.98 25.39 20.93
CA ARG A 354 2.19 26.13 20.55
C ARG A 354 3.28 25.95 21.60
N GLU A 355 4.49 25.59 21.16
CA GLU A 355 5.64 25.37 22.06
C GLU A 355 6.13 26.64 22.77
N LYS A 356 6.01 27.81 22.13
CA LYS A 356 6.49 29.10 22.67
C LYS A 356 5.50 29.81 23.61
N GLY A 357 4.46 29.12 24.07
CA GLY A 357 3.39 29.72 24.88
C GLY A 357 2.47 30.64 24.07
N PHE A 358 1.34 31.00 24.69
CA PHE A 358 0.39 31.96 24.13
C PHE A 358 0.62 33.33 24.78
N ASN A 359 0.84 34.35 23.96
CA ASN A 359 0.78 35.73 24.42
C ASN A 359 -0.70 36.12 24.47
N PHE A 360 -1.36 35.80 25.57
CA PHE A 360 -2.65 36.40 25.89
C PHE A 360 -2.38 37.81 26.44
N ASP A 361 -3.06 38.80 25.87
CA ASP A 361 -2.90 40.19 26.29
C ASP A 361 -3.48 40.35 27.70
N LYS A 362 -2.61 40.48 28.72
CA LYS A 362 -3.00 40.53 30.14
C LYS A 362 -3.88 41.74 30.48
N ASP A 363 -3.91 42.74 29.61
CA ASP A 363 -4.71 43.94 29.80
C ASP A 363 -6.20 43.75 29.44
N ASP A 364 -6.53 42.75 28.63
CA ASP A 364 -7.93 42.40 28.32
C ASP A 364 -8.61 41.61 29.44
N GLU A 365 -7.87 40.77 30.19
CA GLU A 365 -8.39 40.12 31.40
C GLU A 365 -8.72 41.13 32.50
N LYS A 366 -7.87 42.16 32.68
CA LYS A 366 -8.12 43.24 33.64
C LYS A 366 -9.31 44.13 33.23
N ARG A 367 -9.53 44.34 31.92
CA ARG A 367 -10.70 45.07 31.42
C ARG A 367 -12.00 44.29 31.58
N ARG A 368 -11.98 42.96 31.46
CA ARG A 368 -13.13 42.09 31.74
C ARG A 368 -13.44 42.01 33.24
N ALA A 369 -12.42 41.91 34.10
CA ALA A 369 -12.61 41.90 35.56
C ALA A 369 -13.13 43.23 36.13
N ARG A 370 -12.93 44.35 35.44
CA ARG A 370 -13.47 45.67 35.83
C ARG A 370 -14.88 45.97 35.32
N ARG A 371 -15.47 45.07 34.52
CA ARG A 371 -16.83 45.18 34.00
C ARG A 371 -17.83 44.22 34.66
N GLY A 372 -17.39 43.46 35.67
CA GLY A 372 -18.22 42.59 36.49
C GLY A 372 -18.69 43.28 37.76
#